data_AF-A0AAV0RNA4-F1
#
_entry.id   AF-A0AAV0RNA4-F1
#
_cell.length_a   1.000
_cell.length_b   1.000
_cell.length_c   1.000
_cell.angle_alpha   90.00
_cell.angle_beta   90.00
_cell.angle_gamma   90.00
#
_symmetry.space_group_name_H-M   'P 1'
#
loop_
_entity.id
_entity.type
_entity.pdbx_description
1 polymer ?
#
loop_
_entity_poly.entity_id
_entity_poly.type
_entity_poly.pdbx_seq_one_letter_code
_entity_poly.pdbx_strand_id
1 'polypeptide(L)'
;MLSPLKMSPAIFLCISLLSLSIFPSTPQATVPPSARFSFTNEGDFGDYIVEYNANYRVLSIATTPFQLCFYNTTPGQYTLALRMGTVRSKP
;
A
#
# COMPACT_ATOMS: atom_id res chain seq x y z
N MET A 1 -11.77 23.04 48.73
CA MET A 1 -10.45 23.10 48.09
C MET A 1 -9.88 21.69 48.09
N LEU A 2 -9.95 20.95 46.98
CA LEU A 2 -9.39 19.59 46.93
C LEU A 2 -7.87 19.68 47.05
N SER A 3 -7.29 18.94 47.99
CA SER A 3 -5.84 18.79 48.09
C SER A 3 -5.31 17.99 46.89
N PRO A 4 -4.09 18.30 46.40
CA PRO A 4 -3.51 17.51 45.31
C PRO A 4 -3.26 16.09 45.80
N LEU A 5 -3.64 15.11 44.98
CA LEU A 5 -3.43 13.70 45.24
C LEU A 5 -1.92 13.44 45.38
N LYS A 6 -1.45 13.08 46.59
CA LYS A 6 -0.06 12.66 46.82
C LYS A 6 0.13 11.25 46.29
N MET A 7 0.72 11.13 45.12
CA MET A 7 1.06 9.83 44.54
C MET A 7 2.36 9.30 45.17
N SER A 8 2.35 8.06 45.64
CA SER A 8 3.56 7.41 46.17
C SER A 8 4.62 7.27 45.06
N PRO A 9 5.93 7.42 45.36
CA PRO A 9 7.01 7.17 44.41
C PRO A 9 6.94 5.77 43.78
N ALA A 10 6.46 4.79 44.53
CA ALA A 10 6.26 3.42 44.03
C ALA A 10 5.15 3.36 42.96
N ILE A 11 4.05 4.10 43.15
CA ILE A 11 2.95 4.17 42.19
C ILE A 11 3.43 4.88 40.91
N PHE A 12 4.18 5.97 41.06
CA PHE A 12 4.78 6.68 39.92
C PHE A 12 5.74 5.77 39.13
N LEU A 13 6.58 5.00 39.82
CA LEU A 13 7.47 4.02 39.19
C LEU A 13 6.69 2.91 38.46
N CYS A 14 5.65 2.37 39.08
CA CYS A 14 4.80 1.35 38.45
C CYS A 14 4.11 1.87 37.18
N ILE A 15 3.56 3.10 37.22
CA ILE A 15 2.92 3.73 36.05
C ILE A 15 3.94 3.99 34.94
N SER A 16 5.15 4.43 35.29
CA SER A 16 6.25 4.64 34.34
C SER A 16 6.67 3.32 33.68
N LEU A 17 6.82 2.24 34.45
CA LEU A 17 7.15 0.94 33.88
C LEU A 17 6.03 0.38 32.98
N LEU A 18 4.76 0.63 33.34
CA LEU A 18 3.61 0.26 32.50
C LEU A 18 3.54 1.08 31.21
N SER A 19 3.92 2.35 31.22
CA SER A 19 3.88 3.16 29.99
C SER A 19 4.97 2.76 29.00
N LEU A 20 6.13 2.28 29.48
CA LEU A 20 7.18 1.73 28.62
C LEU A 20 6.82 0.38 27.97
N SER A 21 5.88 -0.40 28.52
CA SER A 21 5.48 -1.68 27.93
C SER A 21 4.43 -1.58 26.83
N ILE A 22 3.88 -0.38 26.57
CA ILE A 22 2.81 -0.15 25.59
C ILE A 22 3.37 0.39 24.26
N PHE A 23 4.68 0.54 24.08
CA PHE A 23 5.22 0.95 22.78
C PHE A 23 4.86 -0.10 21.72
N PRO A 24 4.07 0.26 20.69
CA PRO A 24 3.71 -0.69 19.66
C PRO A 24 4.97 -1.03 18.86
N SER A 25 5.43 -2.27 18.98
CA SER A 25 6.43 -2.81 18.06
C SER A 25 5.79 -2.86 16.67
N THR A 26 6.33 -2.13 15.69
CA THR A 26 5.91 -2.29 14.30
C THR A 26 6.46 -3.63 13.80
N PRO A 27 5.61 -4.63 13.47
CA PRO A 27 6.11 -5.86 12.89
C PRO A 27 6.71 -5.54 11.52
N GLN A 28 8.02 -5.76 11.36
CA GLN A 28 8.67 -5.63 10.07
C GLN A 28 8.35 -6.87 9.24
N ALA A 29 7.34 -6.77 8.37
CA ALA A 29 7.00 -7.83 7.43
C ALA A 29 8.15 -8.01 6.42
N THR A 30 9.00 -9.02 6.64
CA THR A 30 10.06 -9.39 5.70
C THR A 30 9.53 -10.49 4.79
N VAL A 31 9.24 -10.15 3.53
CA VAL A 31 8.84 -11.14 2.52
C VAL A 31 10.09 -11.89 2.05
N PRO A 32 10.15 -13.24 2.18
CA PRO A 32 11.26 -14.04 1.68
C PRO A 32 11.49 -13.81 0.18
N PRO A 33 12.74 -13.89 -0.33
CA PRO A 33 13.01 -13.69 -1.75
C PRO A 33 12.18 -14.59 -2.68
N SER A 34 11.92 -15.84 -2.28
CA SER A 34 11.08 -16.79 -3.02
C SER A 34 9.62 -16.41 -3.13
N ALA A 35 9.13 -15.50 -2.27
CA ALA A 35 7.75 -15.01 -2.24
C ALA A 35 7.62 -13.58 -2.80
N ARG A 36 8.69 -13.02 -3.38
CA ARG A 36 8.66 -11.71 -4.05
C ARG A 36 8.32 -11.88 -5.52
N PHE A 37 7.74 -10.83 -6.10
CA PHE A 37 7.55 -10.71 -7.54
C PHE A 37 8.23 -9.42 -8.02
N SER A 38 8.60 -9.40 -9.29
CA SER A 38 9.19 -8.23 -9.95
C SER A 38 8.61 -8.11 -11.34
N PHE A 39 8.27 -6.89 -11.74
CA PHE A 39 7.77 -6.56 -13.06
C PHE A 39 8.59 -5.42 -13.63
N THR A 40 9.12 -5.61 -14.83
CA THR A 40 9.77 -4.55 -15.59
C THR A 40 8.72 -3.83 -16.42
N ASN A 41 8.73 -2.50 -16.40
CA ASN A 41 7.83 -1.69 -17.22
C ASN A 41 8.29 -1.65 -18.67
N GLU A 42 7.99 -2.72 -19.42
CA GLU A 42 8.35 -2.88 -20.83
C GLU A 42 7.18 -3.46 -21.64
N GLY A 43 7.29 -3.41 -22.97
CA GLY A 43 6.29 -3.92 -23.91
C GLY A 43 5.32 -2.86 -24.42
N ASP A 44 4.27 -3.35 -25.08
CA ASP A 44 3.28 -2.51 -25.76
C ASP A 44 2.30 -1.88 -24.78
N PHE A 45 1.74 -0.73 -25.18
CA PHE A 45 0.63 -0.12 -24.46
C PHE A 45 -0.68 -0.85 -24.76
N GLY A 46 -1.62 -0.79 -23.81
CA GLY A 46 -2.94 -1.37 -24.02
C GLY A 46 -3.72 -0.67 -25.13
N ASP A 47 -4.57 -1.44 -25.81
CA ASP A 47 -5.20 -1.05 -27.08
C ASP A 47 -6.30 0.01 -26.98
N TYR A 48 -6.85 0.21 -25.77
CA TYR A 48 -8.01 1.07 -25.57
C TYR A 48 -7.64 2.44 -25.01
N ILE A 49 -8.30 3.49 -25.51
CA ILE A 49 -8.22 4.83 -24.93
C ILE A 49 -8.86 4.80 -23.54
N VAL A 50 -8.11 5.28 -22.55
CA VAL A 50 -8.55 5.43 -21.16
C VAL A 50 -8.66 6.91 -20.79
N GLU A 51 -9.06 7.22 -19.56
CA GLU A 51 -9.21 8.59 -19.10
C GLU A 51 -7.94 9.41 -19.33
N TYR A 52 -8.11 10.68 -19.70
CA TYR A 52 -7.02 11.63 -19.93
C TYR A 52 -6.01 11.22 -21.01
N ASN A 53 -6.40 10.33 -21.93
CA ASN A 53 -5.55 9.87 -23.03
C ASN A 53 -4.20 9.30 -22.53
N ALA A 54 -4.25 8.64 -21.37
CA ALA A 54 -3.08 8.02 -20.76
C ALA A 54 -2.66 6.75 -21.50
N ASN A 55 -1.40 6.34 -21.29
CA ASN A 55 -0.97 5.00 -21.66
C ASN A 55 -0.92 4.11 -20.43
N TYR A 56 -1.05 2.80 -20.67
CA TYR A 56 -0.94 1.81 -19.62
C TYR A 56 -0.35 0.51 -20.16
N ARG A 57 0.34 -0.23 -19.28
CA ARG A 57 0.84 -1.58 -19.53
C ARG A 57 0.33 -2.50 -18.43
N VAL A 58 -0.49 -3.48 -18.81
CA VAL A 58 -1.09 -4.40 -17.86
C VAL A 58 -0.08 -5.44 -17.36
N LEU A 59 -0.17 -5.80 -16.09
CA LEU A 59 0.60 -6.88 -15.48
C LEU A 59 -0.22 -8.17 -15.45
N SER A 60 0.45 -9.30 -15.20
CA SER A 60 -0.22 -10.60 -15.03
C SER A 60 -1.05 -10.69 -13.75
N ILE A 61 -0.84 -9.78 -12.78
CA ILE A 61 -1.66 -9.70 -11.57
C ILE A 61 -3.00 -9.05 -11.92
N ALA A 62 -4.02 -9.88 -12.08
CA ALA A 62 -5.38 -9.47 -12.42
C ALA A 62 -6.43 -10.31 -11.68
N THR A 63 -7.52 -9.68 -11.27
CA THR A 63 -8.72 -10.36 -10.75
C THR A 63 -9.92 -9.50 -11.08
N THR A 64 -10.88 -10.04 -11.85
CA THR A 64 -12.04 -9.28 -12.34
C THR A 64 -12.76 -8.52 -11.23
N PRO A 65 -13.03 -7.21 -11.39
CA PRO A 65 -12.80 -6.37 -12.58
C PRO A 65 -11.46 -5.61 -12.58
N PHE A 66 -10.54 -5.90 -11.66
CA PHE A 66 -9.32 -5.14 -11.46
C PHE A 66 -8.08 -5.79 -12.08
N GLN A 67 -7.14 -4.95 -12.52
CA GLN A 67 -5.85 -5.39 -13.01
C GLN A 67 -4.77 -4.39 -12.63
N LEU A 68 -3.62 -4.89 -12.16
CA LEU A 68 -2.48 -4.05 -11.85
C LEU A 68 -1.79 -3.63 -13.15
N CYS A 69 -1.38 -2.38 -13.26
CA CYS A 69 -0.73 -1.85 -14.46
C CYS A 69 0.30 -0.76 -14.12
N PHE A 70 1.23 -0.54 -15.04
CA PHE A 70 1.94 0.73 -15.13
C PHE A 70 1.06 1.73 -15.88
N TYR A 71 0.89 2.93 -15.36
CA TYR A 71 0.04 3.98 -15.94
C TYR A 71 0.81 5.29 -16.04
N ASN A 72 0.62 6.04 -17.13
CA ASN A 72 1.17 7.39 -17.26
C ASN A 72 0.31 8.33 -18.10
N THR A 73 0.25 9.59 -17.66
CA THR A 73 -0.20 10.73 -18.48
C THR A 73 0.97 11.57 -19.00
N THR A 74 2.16 11.43 -18.38
CA THR A 74 3.40 12.08 -18.80
C THR A 74 4.33 11.05 -19.43
N PRO A 75 4.84 11.26 -20.66
CA PRO A 75 5.76 10.32 -21.31
C PRO A 75 6.96 9.94 -20.44
N GLY A 76 7.21 8.65 -20.29
CA GLY A 76 8.35 8.12 -19.51
C GLY A 76 8.18 8.11 -17.98
N GLN A 77 7.10 8.68 -17.44
CA GLN A 77 6.88 8.76 -15.99
C GLN A 77 5.68 7.91 -15.58
N TYR A 78 5.94 6.75 -15.00
CA TYR A 78 4.91 5.76 -14.70
C TYR A 78 4.65 5.62 -13.22
N THR A 79 3.39 5.36 -12.89
CA THR A 79 2.93 5.00 -11.55
C THR A 79 2.37 3.57 -11.60
N LEU A 80 2.59 2.81 -10.53
CA LEU A 80 1.88 1.54 -10.33
C LEU A 80 0.42 1.84 -9.97
N ALA A 81 -0.52 1.41 -10.80
CA ALA A 81 -1.93 1.73 -10.70
C ALA A 81 -2.83 0.49 -10.76
N LEU A 82 -4.06 0.66 -10.27
CA LEU A 82 -5.11 -0.35 -10.35
C LEU A 82 -6.12 0.10 -11.41
N ARG A 83 -6.19 -0.61 -12.53
CA ARG A 83 -7.21 -0.42 -13.56
C ARG A 83 -8.47 -1.18 -13.19
N MET A 84 -9.64 -0.59 -13.46
CA MET A 84 -10.94 -1.24 -13.33
C MET A 84 -11.59 -1.42 -14.70
N GLY A 85 -12.17 -2.59 -14.96
CA GLY A 85 -12.92 -2.92 -16.16
C GLY A 85 -12.32 -4.11 -16.92
N THR A 86 -13.19 -4.99 -17.41
CA THR A 86 -12.79 -6.06 -18.33
C THR A 86 -12.93 -5.60 -19.78
N VAL A 87 -12.28 -6.31 -20.70
CA VAL A 87 -12.58 -6.15 -22.13
C VAL A 87 -14.06 -6.47 -22.32
N ARG A 88 -14.79 -5.59 -23.00
CA ARG A 88 -16.19 -5.82 -23.32
C ARG A 88 -16.31 -7.13 -24.09
N SER A 89 -17.20 -8.04 -23.68
CA SER A 89 -17.57 -9.17 -24.53
C SER A 89 -18.14 -8.61 -25.83
N LYS A 90 -17.60 -9.06 -26.98
CA LYS A 90 -18.21 -8.72 -28.26
C LYS A 90 -19.66 -9.23 -28.28
N PRO A 91 -20.63 -8.46 -28.78
CA PRO A 91 -21.94 -9.00 -29.13
C PRO A 91 -21.81 -10.09 -30.21
#